data_AF-A0A8R1TQW6-F1
#
_entry.id   AF-A0A8R1TQW6-F1
#
_cell.length_a   1.000
_cell.length_b   1.000
_cell.length_c   1.000
_cell.angle_alpha   90.00
_cell.angle_beta   90.00
_cell.angle_gamma   90.00
#
_symmetry.space_group_name_H-M   'P 1'
#
loop_
_entity.id
_entity.type
_entity.pdbx_description
1 polymer ?
#
loop_
_entity_poly.entity_id
_entity_poly.type
_entity_poly.pdbx_seq_one_letter_code
_entity_poly.pdbx_strand_id
1 'polypeptide(L)'
;MGERLTDDIIDAYCDKLQESVNWEVDGMLAMQYILLEPNAIKNLIKGDKNICQIIYDHCRAHYLVLFRNKLNPKRIIVYDPIVPHQDSVRETLNDSVREQILTMFGHLYQDDELVEIAVETGLSTQNDCWSCGLRAVAFITHLLLGINPANYEYDLEEVGKFIMQIIKMDRPNRKVIASGQFGRERKDSKSSLTIVRVTKGGNFSIENGTTCVLSKQPSMESLLNGGNDGKDVNILKKVEEKLSKLGNDNNSDDRSNSDEDNNRRKDGIICSI
;
A
#
# COMPACT_ATOMS: atom_id res chain seq x y z
N MET A 1 -17.42 -17.96 5.33
CA MET A 1 -16.95 -16.89 4.41
C MET A 1 -16.14 -15.92 5.24
N GLY A 2 -15.01 -15.44 4.73
CA GLY A 2 -14.28 -14.38 5.41
C GLY A 2 -14.82 -13.00 5.06
N GLU A 3 -14.42 -12.00 5.84
CA GLU A 3 -14.81 -10.60 5.67
C GLU A 3 -13.60 -9.80 5.18
N ARG A 4 -13.85 -8.90 4.23
CA ARG A 4 -12.82 -8.01 3.70
C ARG A 4 -12.58 -6.89 4.71
N LEU A 5 -11.32 -6.61 5.02
CA LEU A 5 -10.98 -5.44 5.83
C LEU A 5 -11.35 -4.15 5.08
N THR A 6 -11.88 -3.18 5.83
CA THR A 6 -12.14 -1.83 5.32
C THR A 6 -10.87 -1.00 5.34
N ASP A 7 -10.84 0.05 4.51
CA ASP A 7 -9.72 1.01 4.47
C ASP A 7 -9.45 1.60 5.86
N ASP A 8 -10.51 1.97 6.59
CA ASP A 8 -10.40 2.53 7.95
C ASP A 8 -9.69 1.60 8.94
N ILE A 9 -9.91 0.28 8.84
CA ILE A 9 -9.24 -0.69 9.72
C ILE A 9 -7.76 -0.82 9.35
N ILE A 10 -7.45 -0.80 8.05
CA ILE A 10 -6.07 -0.87 7.55
C ILE A 10 -5.31 0.39 7.95
N ASP A 11 -5.91 1.57 7.76
CA ASP A 11 -5.32 2.86 8.10
C ASP A 11 -5.09 2.97 9.61
N ALA A 12 -6.09 2.65 10.43
CA ALA A 12 -5.95 2.64 11.89
C ALA A 12 -4.86 1.67 12.37
N TYR A 13 -4.71 0.53 11.71
CA TYR A 13 -3.61 -0.40 12.00
C TYR A 13 -2.25 0.19 11.62
N CYS A 14 -2.14 0.79 10.43
CA CYS A 14 -0.91 1.43 9.94
C CYS A 14 -0.46 2.56 10.87
N ASP A 15 -1.38 3.39 11.38
CA ASP A 15 -1.08 4.44 12.36
C ASP A 15 -0.46 3.85 13.63
N LYS A 16 -1.10 2.82 14.20
CA LYS A 16 -0.59 2.10 15.38
C LYS A 16 0.77 1.46 15.12
N LEU A 17 0.95 0.90 13.92
CA LEU A 17 2.20 0.29 13.51
C LEU A 17 3.32 1.35 13.42
N GLN A 18 3.06 2.50 12.80
CA GLN A 18 4.02 3.60 12.64
C GLN A 18 4.42 4.24 13.98
N GLU A 19 3.45 4.42 14.89
CA GLU A 19 3.70 4.83 16.27
C GLU A 19 4.61 3.84 17.00
N SER A 20 4.37 2.53 16.83
CA SER A 20 5.11 1.48 17.54
C SER A 20 6.59 1.41 17.19
N VAL A 21 6.96 1.93 16.01
CA VAL A 21 8.32 1.97 15.48
C VAL A 21 8.91 3.37 15.46
N ASN A 22 8.31 4.32 16.18
CA ASN A 22 8.79 5.70 16.29
C ASN A 22 9.08 6.36 14.94
N TRP A 23 8.22 6.15 13.92
CA TRP A 23 8.34 6.83 12.62
C TRP A 23 9.68 6.56 11.90
N GLU A 24 10.26 5.37 12.12
CA GLU A 24 11.52 4.94 11.47
C GLU A 24 11.37 4.67 9.95
N VAL A 25 10.13 4.62 9.46
CA VAL A 25 9.76 4.45 8.05
C VAL A 25 8.87 5.60 7.58
N ASP A 26 9.05 5.97 6.31
CA ASP A 26 8.13 6.83 5.56
C ASP A 26 7.00 5.97 4.97
N GLY A 27 5.86 6.59 4.63
CA GLY A 27 4.67 5.88 4.14
C GLY A 27 3.68 5.60 5.28
N MET A 28 3.00 4.45 5.22
CA MET A 28 1.86 4.09 6.09
C MET A 28 0.79 5.18 6.16
N LEU A 29 0.67 5.99 5.10
CA LEU A 29 -0.30 7.05 5.00
C LEU A 29 -1.69 6.47 4.71
N ALA A 30 -2.74 7.19 5.09
CA ALA A 30 -4.09 6.84 4.66
C ALA A 30 -4.15 6.68 3.14
N MET A 31 -4.70 5.59 2.64
CA MET A 31 -4.61 5.22 1.21
C MET A 31 -5.16 6.30 0.27
N GLN A 32 -6.28 6.93 0.66
CA GLN A 32 -6.89 8.05 -0.07
C GLN A 32 -5.94 9.24 -0.27
N TYR A 33 -4.99 9.44 0.65
CA TYR A 33 -4.08 10.58 0.63
C TYR A 33 -3.13 10.55 -0.57
N ILE A 34 -2.80 9.35 -1.04
CA ILE A 34 -1.85 9.14 -2.14
C ILE A 34 -2.34 9.83 -3.41
N LEU A 35 -3.63 9.70 -3.73
CA LEU A 35 -4.21 10.25 -4.95
C LEU A 35 -4.73 11.68 -4.75
N LEU A 36 -5.19 12.04 -3.54
CA LEU A 36 -5.80 13.34 -3.27
C LEU A 36 -4.78 14.47 -3.10
N GLU A 37 -3.60 14.20 -2.53
CA GLU A 37 -2.59 15.23 -2.25
C GLU A 37 -1.17 14.89 -2.75
N PRO A 38 -0.99 14.65 -4.08
CA PRO A 38 0.31 14.24 -4.65
C PRO A 38 1.46 15.21 -4.35
N ASN A 39 1.18 16.51 -4.22
CA ASN A 39 2.19 17.51 -3.89
C ASN A 39 2.63 17.46 -2.42
N ALA A 40 1.74 17.03 -1.52
CA ALA A 40 2.06 16.93 -0.11
C ALA A 40 2.85 15.65 0.21
N ILE A 41 2.68 14.59 -0.59
CA ILE A 41 3.52 13.38 -0.53
C ILE A 41 5.02 13.70 -0.62
N LYS A 42 5.42 14.67 -1.44
CA LYS A 42 6.81 15.14 -1.56
C LYS A 42 7.38 15.71 -0.24
N ASN A 43 6.49 16.18 0.64
CA ASN A 43 6.85 16.69 1.96
C ASN A 43 6.90 15.60 3.02
N LEU A 44 6.16 14.51 2.85
CA LEU A 44 6.07 13.41 3.81
C LEU A 44 7.06 12.28 3.52
N ILE A 45 7.36 12.02 2.24
CA ILE A 45 8.26 10.96 1.80
C ILE A 45 9.53 11.61 1.26
N LYS A 46 10.61 11.59 2.06
CA LYS A 46 11.90 12.18 1.68
C LYS A 46 12.86 11.14 1.11
N GLY A 47 12.63 9.87 1.42
CA GLY A 47 13.42 8.75 0.87
C GLY A 47 14.77 8.54 1.54
N ASP A 48 15.02 9.21 2.67
CA ASP A 48 16.13 8.98 3.62
C ASP A 48 15.85 7.82 4.58
N LYS A 49 14.58 7.39 4.68
CA LYS A 49 14.13 6.20 5.39
C LYS A 49 13.69 5.10 4.43
N ASN A 50 13.48 3.90 4.96
CA ASN A 50 12.71 2.89 4.23
C ASN A 50 11.30 3.43 4.02
N ILE A 51 10.68 3.12 2.89
CA ILE A 51 9.30 3.51 2.61
C ILE A 51 8.48 2.24 2.55
N CYS A 52 7.36 2.20 3.28
CA CYS A 52 6.42 1.09 3.22
C CYS A 52 4.99 1.61 3.18
N GLN A 53 4.20 1.17 2.20
CA GLN A 53 2.85 1.68 2.00
C GLN A 53 1.92 0.58 1.50
N ILE A 54 0.73 0.50 2.10
CA ILE A 54 -0.38 -0.24 1.50
C ILE A 54 -1.07 0.69 0.51
N ILE A 55 -1.30 0.22 -0.71
CA ILE A 55 -2.05 0.96 -1.74
C ILE A 55 -3.24 0.14 -2.21
N TYR A 56 -4.21 0.82 -2.83
CA TYR A 56 -5.43 0.20 -3.31
C TYR A 56 -5.50 0.21 -4.83
N ASP A 57 -5.48 -0.98 -5.44
CA ASP A 57 -5.71 -1.17 -6.86
C ASP A 57 -7.20 -1.05 -7.17
N HIS A 58 -7.61 0.10 -7.70
CA HIS A 58 -9.00 0.35 -8.05
C HIS A 58 -9.48 -0.50 -9.24
N CYS A 59 -8.58 -0.96 -10.12
CA CYS A 59 -8.92 -1.79 -11.26
C CYS A 59 -9.29 -3.22 -10.84
N ARG A 60 -8.58 -3.76 -9.85
CA ARG A 60 -8.81 -5.13 -9.32
C ARG A 60 -9.56 -5.17 -7.98
N ALA A 61 -9.88 -4.01 -7.42
CA ALA A 61 -10.41 -3.87 -6.07
C ALA A 61 -9.57 -4.62 -5.03
N HIS A 62 -8.24 -4.40 -5.04
CA HIS A 62 -7.26 -5.24 -4.36
C HIS A 62 -6.19 -4.43 -3.61
N TYR A 63 -5.79 -4.86 -2.41
CA TYR A 63 -4.69 -4.21 -1.67
C TYR A 63 -3.34 -4.82 -2.04
N LEU A 64 -2.33 -3.98 -2.17
CA LEU A 64 -0.93 -4.41 -2.36
C LEU A 64 0.00 -3.57 -1.49
N VAL A 65 1.21 -4.07 -1.26
CA VAL A 65 2.23 -3.36 -0.47
C VAL A 65 3.39 -2.93 -1.35
N LEU A 66 3.76 -1.66 -1.24
CA LEU A 66 4.94 -1.07 -1.85
C LEU A 66 6.03 -0.93 -0.80
N PHE A 67 7.25 -1.32 -1.16
CA PHE A 67 8.40 -1.21 -0.29
C PHE A 67 9.61 -0.67 -1.03
N ARG A 68 10.27 0.35 -0.48
CA ARG A 68 11.56 0.85 -0.99
C ARG A 68 12.59 0.84 0.14
N ASN A 69 13.66 0.10 -0.06
CA ASN A 69 14.77 0.03 0.89
C ASN A 69 15.71 1.23 0.69
N LYS A 70 16.01 1.99 1.75
CA LYS A 70 16.94 3.14 1.68
C LYS A 70 18.35 2.76 1.25
N LEU A 71 18.77 1.52 1.51
CA LEU A 71 20.08 0.98 1.11
C LEU A 71 20.12 0.54 -0.36
N ASN A 72 18.95 0.32 -0.99
CA ASN A 72 18.81 0.07 -2.41
C ASN A 72 17.74 1.00 -3.01
N PRO A 73 18.02 2.32 -3.06
CA PRO A 73 17.03 3.35 -3.35
C PRO A 73 16.48 3.31 -4.79
N LYS A 74 17.14 2.57 -5.69
CA LYS A 74 16.70 2.46 -7.09
C LYS A 74 15.46 1.61 -7.25
N ARG A 75 15.24 0.64 -6.35
CA ARG A 75 14.23 -0.40 -6.52
C ARG A 75 13.04 -0.20 -5.59
N ILE A 76 11.86 -0.22 -6.17
CA ILE A 76 10.59 -0.34 -5.47
C ILE A 76 10.13 -1.80 -5.62
N ILE A 77 9.77 -2.45 -4.52
CA ILE A 77 9.25 -3.81 -4.51
C ILE A 77 7.74 -3.76 -4.32
N VAL A 78 7.01 -4.49 -5.16
CA VAL A 78 5.56 -4.67 -5.07
C VAL A 78 5.27 -6.07 -4.55
N TYR A 79 4.53 -6.14 -3.45
CA TYR A 79 4.00 -7.37 -2.88
C TYR A 79 2.51 -7.44 -3.18
N ASP A 80 2.17 -8.23 -4.19
CA ASP A 80 0.79 -8.49 -4.64
C ASP A 80 0.33 -9.87 -4.13
N PRO A 81 -0.67 -9.93 -3.22
CA PRO A 81 -1.20 -11.19 -2.72
C PRO A 81 -1.68 -12.18 -3.80
N ILE A 82 -2.15 -11.73 -4.95
CA ILE A 82 -2.61 -12.61 -6.04
C ILE A 82 -1.44 -13.33 -6.74
N VAL A 83 -0.21 -12.81 -6.62
CA VAL A 83 1.02 -13.34 -7.24
C VAL A 83 0.85 -13.53 -8.76
N PRO A 84 1.29 -12.57 -9.58
CA PRO A 84 1.17 -12.71 -11.02
C PRO A 84 2.05 -13.85 -11.55
N HIS A 85 1.56 -14.58 -12.55
CA HIS A 85 2.44 -15.34 -13.44
C HIS A 85 3.34 -14.38 -14.23
N GLN A 86 4.48 -14.83 -14.76
CA GLN A 86 5.52 -13.96 -15.34
C GLN A 86 4.97 -12.86 -16.27
N ASP A 87 4.09 -13.21 -17.20
CA ASP A 87 3.48 -12.26 -18.14
C ASP A 87 2.38 -11.38 -17.52
N SER A 88 1.79 -11.80 -16.40
CA SER A 88 0.76 -11.10 -15.64
C SER A 88 1.30 -9.97 -14.77
N VAL A 89 2.61 -9.71 -14.73
CA VAL A 89 3.18 -8.55 -14.01
C VAL A 89 2.56 -7.23 -14.52
N ARG A 90 2.14 -7.19 -15.78
CA ARG A 90 1.37 -6.06 -16.34
C ARG A 90 0.00 -5.87 -15.70
N GLU A 91 -0.64 -6.94 -15.25
CA GLU A 91 -1.93 -6.88 -14.55
C GLU A 91 -1.76 -6.28 -13.15
N THR A 92 -0.69 -6.66 -12.44
CA THR A 92 -0.30 -6.02 -11.17
C THR A 92 0.06 -4.55 -11.38
N LEU A 93 0.83 -4.23 -12.42
CA LEU A 93 1.24 -2.86 -12.75
C LEU A 93 0.25 -2.16 -13.69
N ASN A 94 -1.05 -2.31 -13.44
CA ASN A 94 -2.09 -1.56 -14.17
C ASN A 94 -2.02 -0.04 -13.86
N ASP A 95 -2.85 0.74 -14.54
CA ASP A 95 -2.80 2.21 -14.52
C ASP A 95 -2.96 2.77 -13.10
N SER A 96 -3.88 2.19 -12.31
CA SER A 96 -4.13 2.60 -10.92
C SER A 96 -2.89 2.39 -10.03
N VAL A 97 -2.21 1.25 -10.17
CA VAL A 97 -1.01 0.95 -9.40
C VAL A 97 0.17 1.80 -9.84
N ARG A 98 0.32 2.04 -11.14
CA ARG A 98 1.41 2.89 -11.67
C ARG A 98 1.28 4.34 -11.23
N GLU A 99 0.07 4.90 -11.30
CA GLU A 99 -0.19 6.27 -10.87
C GLU A 99 0.17 6.46 -9.40
N GLN A 100 -0.23 5.52 -8.53
CA GLN A 100 0.11 5.56 -7.10
C GLN A 100 1.61 5.42 -6.87
N ILE A 101 2.29 4.47 -7.54
CA ILE A 101 3.75 4.33 -7.45
C ILE A 101 4.46 5.63 -7.89
N LEU A 102 4.10 6.21 -9.02
CA LEU A 102 4.75 7.41 -9.52
C LEU A 102 4.44 8.63 -8.66
N THR A 103 3.24 8.73 -8.09
CA THR A 103 2.89 9.78 -7.13
C THR A 103 3.70 9.67 -5.85
N MET A 104 3.90 8.45 -5.36
CA MET A 104 4.63 8.18 -4.13
C MET A 104 6.14 8.29 -4.25
N PHE A 105 6.69 7.86 -5.38
CA PHE A 105 8.13 7.65 -5.52
C PHE A 105 8.75 8.50 -6.62
N GLY A 106 7.97 8.98 -7.60
CA GLY A 106 8.50 9.63 -8.80
C GLY A 106 9.34 10.88 -8.52
N HIS A 107 9.09 11.59 -7.42
CA HIS A 107 9.91 12.75 -6.99
C HIS A 107 11.27 12.37 -6.40
N LEU A 108 11.50 11.09 -6.10
CA LEU A 108 12.77 10.59 -5.56
C LEU A 108 13.79 10.22 -6.66
N TYR A 109 13.37 10.23 -7.93
CA TYR A 109 14.18 9.87 -9.09
C TYR A 109 14.45 11.10 -9.96
N GLN A 110 15.54 11.09 -10.73
CA GLN A 110 15.81 12.15 -11.71
C GLN A 110 14.83 12.07 -12.89
N ASP A 111 14.61 13.18 -13.61
CA ASP A 111 13.56 13.24 -14.65
C ASP A 111 13.75 12.25 -15.80
N ASP A 112 15.01 12.01 -16.20
CA ASP A 112 15.37 11.05 -17.24
C ASP A 112 15.67 9.64 -16.69
N GLU A 113 15.56 9.42 -15.38
CA GLU A 113 15.84 8.14 -14.74
C GLU A 113 14.64 7.19 -14.84
N LEU A 114 14.90 5.94 -15.23
CA LEU A 114 13.91 4.88 -15.22
C LEU A 114 13.67 4.41 -13.79
N VAL A 115 12.41 4.35 -13.38
CA VAL A 115 11.99 3.79 -12.09
C VAL A 115 12.01 2.27 -12.20
N GLU A 116 12.86 1.61 -11.40
CA GLU A 116 12.93 0.15 -11.34
C GLU A 116 11.91 -0.39 -10.34
N ILE A 117 10.95 -1.18 -10.84
CA ILE A 117 9.91 -1.83 -10.07
C ILE A 117 10.13 -3.34 -10.12
N ALA A 118 10.23 -3.98 -8.96
CA ALA A 118 10.36 -5.41 -8.83
C ALA A 118 9.07 -5.99 -8.23
N VAL A 119 8.40 -6.90 -8.93
CA VAL A 119 7.24 -7.60 -8.39
C VAL A 119 7.68 -8.90 -7.74
N GLU A 120 7.33 -9.08 -6.47
CA GLU A 120 7.61 -10.32 -5.73
C GLU A 120 6.63 -11.42 -6.16
N THR A 121 7.15 -12.42 -6.84
CA THR A 121 6.42 -13.57 -7.40
C THR A 121 6.56 -14.83 -6.55
N GLY A 122 7.35 -14.77 -5.47
CA GLY A 122 7.59 -15.88 -4.57
C GLY A 122 6.62 -15.98 -3.40
N LEU A 123 5.56 -15.17 -3.30
CA LEU A 123 4.63 -15.18 -2.15
C LEU A 123 3.75 -16.44 -2.11
N SER A 124 3.03 -16.64 -1.01
CA SER A 124 1.92 -17.59 -0.99
C SER A 124 0.71 -16.94 -1.66
N THR A 125 0.30 -17.50 -2.79
CA THR A 125 -0.81 -16.97 -3.60
C THR A 125 -2.12 -16.96 -2.82
N GLN A 126 -2.80 -15.81 -2.84
CA GLN A 126 -4.18 -15.68 -2.41
C GLN A 126 -5.11 -16.42 -3.37
N ASN A 127 -5.93 -17.32 -2.83
CA ASN A 127 -6.91 -18.11 -3.60
C ASN A 127 -8.36 -17.74 -3.30
N ASP A 128 -8.60 -16.73 -2.47
CA ASP A 128 -9.92 -16.22 -2.09
C ASP A 128 -10.11 -14.77 -2.56
N CYS A 129 -11.33 -14.22 -2.45
CA CYS A 129 -11.65 -12.88 -2.94
C CYS A 129 -11.62 -11.77 -1.88
N TRP A 130 -11.24 -12.07 -0.63
CA TRP A 130 -11.49 -11.17 0.51
C TRP A 130 -10.25 -10.93 1.40
N SER A 131 -9.25 -11.81 1.38
CA SER A 131 -8.13 -11.79 2.33
C SER A 131 -6.99 -10.82 1.98
N CYS A 132 -7.09 -10.08 0.88
CA CYS A 132 -6.04 -9.16 0.43
C CYS A 132 -5.66 -8.12 1.48
N GLY A 133 -6.63 -7.56 2.21
CA GLY A 133 -6.36 -6.62 3.30
C GLY A 133 -5.58 -7.25 4.46
N LEU A 134 -5.98 -8.46 4.88
CA LEU A 134 -5.27 -9.22 5.92
C LEU A 134 -3.82 -9.52 5.48
N ARG A 135 -3.65 -9.99 4.24
CA ARG A 135 -2.33 -10.29 3.68
C ARG A 135 -1.46 -9.03 3.58
N ALA A 136 -2.01 -7.92 3.09
CA ALA A 136 -1.29 -6.64 3.01
C ALA A 136 -0.81 -6.17 4.39
N VAL A 137 -1.66 -6.27 5.42
CA VAL A 137 -1.30 -5.94 6.79
C VAL A 137 -0.21 -6.87 7.34
N ALA A 138 -0.31 -8.17 7.08
CA ALA A 138 0.72 -9.11 7.48
C ALA A 138 2.07 -8.82 6.78
N PHE A 139 2.02 -8.50 5.48
CA PHE A 139 3.21 -8.17 4.68
C PHE A 139 3.90 -6.91 5.20
N ILE A 140 3.17 -5.81 5.40
CA ILE A 140 3.76 -4.55 5.89
C ILE A 140 4.38 -4.72 7.28
N THR A 141 3.74 -5.51 8.14
CA THR A 141 4.26 -5.82 9.48
C THR A 141 5.58 -6.57 9.41
N HIS A 142 5.64 -7.63 8.59
CA HIS A 142 6.86 -8.40 8.40
C HIS A 142 7.97 -7.55 7.75
N LEU A 143 7.65 -6.76 6.73
CA LEU A 143 8.62 -5.87 6.08
C LEU A 143 9.24 -4.88 7.07
N LEU A 144 8.43 -4.31 7.97
CA LEU A 144 8.90 -3.42 9.01
C LEU A 144 9.81 -4.10 10.03
N LEU A 145 9.55 -5.38 10.33
CA LEU A 145 10.39 -6.21 11.18
C LEU A 145 11.63 -6.75 10.44
N GLY A 146 11.83 -6.39 9.17
CA GLY A 146 12.94 -6.88 8.35
C GLY A 146 12.77 -8.34 7.92
N ILE A 147 11.55 -8.87 7.95
CA ILE A 147 11.19 -10.24 7.57
C ILE A 147 10.63 -10.20 6.14
N ASN A 148 11.16 -11.04 5.23
CA ASN A 148 10.62 -11.13 3.88
C ASN A 148 9.25 -11.86 3.88
N PRO A 149 8.16 -11.22 3.40
CA PRO A 149 6.85 -11.88 3.31
C PRO A 149 6.83 -13.16 2.47
N ALA A 150 7.72 -13.29 1.48
CA ALA A 150 7.86 -14.51 0.68
C ALA A 150 8.34 -15.71 1.52
N ASN A 151 8.83 -15.51 2.74
CA ASN A 151 9.26 -16.63 3.58
C ASN A 151 8.14 -17.21 4.44
N TYR A 152 6.94 -16.62 4.42
CA TYR A 152 5.88 -16.96 5.36
C TYR A 152 4.59 -17.41 4.69
N GLU A 153 3.91 -18.33 5.37
CA GLU A 153 2.51 -18.67 5.17
C GLU A 153 1.73 -18.05 6.34
N TYR A 154 0.68 -17.30 6.05
CA TYR A 154 -0.06 -16.56 7.07
C TYR A 154 -1.32 -17.30 7.47
N ASP A 155 -1.58 -17.35 8.77
CA ASP A 155 -2.87 -17.77 9.30
C ASP A 155 -3.78 -16.55 9.34
N LEU A 156 -4.74 -16.49 8.43
CA LEU A 156 -5.61 -15.32 8.24
C LEU A 156 -6.48 -15.03 9.47
N GLU A 157 -6.83 -16.05 10.26
CA GLU A 157 -7.60 -15.86 11.49
C GLU A 157 -6.72 -15.19 12.55
N GLU A 158 -5.49 -15.67 12.72
CA GLU A 158 -4.53 -15.07 13.66
C GLU A 158 -4.09 -13.68 13.22
N VAL A 159 -3.93 -13.43 11.91
CA VAL A 159 -3.71 -12.07 11.38
C VAL A 159 -4.86 -11.15 11.79
N GLY A 160 -6.11 -11.58 11.59
CA GLY A 160 -7.28 -10.80 11.98
C GLY A 160 -7.34 -10.49 13.48
N LYS A 161 -7.09 -11.50 14.33
CA LYS A 161 -7.01 -11.32 15.79
C LYS A 161 -5.92 -10.33 16.18
N PHE A 162 -4.74 -10.47 15.59
CA PHE A 162 -3.60 -9.61 15.85
C PHE A 162 -3.90 -8.15 15.48
N ILE A 163 -4.46 -7.89 14.30
CA ILE A 163 -4.86 -6.54 13.86
C ILE A 163 -5.81 -5.89 14.88
N MET A 164 -6.87 -6.61 15.24
CA MET A 164 -7.88 -6.08 16.17
C MET A 164 -7.32 -5.87 17.57
N GLN A 165 -6.35 -6.68 17.99
CA GLN A 165 -5.65 -6.47 19.25
C GLN A 165 -4.82 -5.18 19.20
N ILE A 166 -4.03 -4.97 18.14
CA ILE A 166 -3.17 -3.79 17.99
C ILE A 166 -3.97 -2.49 17.89
N ILE A 167 -5.06 -2.46 17.11
CA ILE A 167 -5.91 -1.27 16.96
C ILE A 167 -6.50 -0.83 18.32
N LYS A 168 -6.84 -1.79 19.19
CA LYS A 168 -7.40 -1.53 20.52
C LYS A 168 -6.36 -1.10 21.55
N MET A 169 -5.06 -1.19 21.25
CA MET A 169 -4.02 -0.74 22.16
C MET A 169 -3.83 0.78 22.06
N ASP A 170 -3.70 1.45 23.20
CA ASP A 170 -3.43 2.88 23.23
C ASP A 170 -2.12 3.21 22.50
N ARG A 171 -1.02 2.55 22.88
CA ARG A 171 0.31 2.74 22.28
C ARG A 171 1.06 1.40 22.21
N PRO A 172 0.85 0.58 21.17
CA PRO A 172 1.62 -0.63 20.99
C PRO A 172 3.09 -0.26 20.81
N ASN A 173 3.99 -1.04 21.40
CA ASN A 173 5.43 -0.85 21.21
C ASN A 173 5.99 -1.94 20.30
N ARG A 174 7.20 -1.72 19.76
CA ARG A 174 7.88 -2.66 18.86
C ARG A 174 7.94 -4.10 19.39
N LYS A 175 8.09 -4.32 20.71
CA LYS A 175 8.14 -5.68 21.28
C LYS A 175 6.83 -6.41 21.12
N VAL A 176 5.70 -5.72 21.29
CA VAL A 176 4.36 -6.28 21.06
C VAL A 176 4.21 -6.67 19.59
N ILE A 177 4.58 -5.78 18.66
CA ILE A 177 4.50 -6.06 17.23
C ILE A 177 5.37 -7.27 16.86
N ALA A 178 6.62 -7.28 17.31
CA ALA A 178 7.57 -8.37 17.06
C ALA A 178 7.17 -9.71 17.71
N SER A 179 6.31 -9.69 18.74
CA SER A 179 5.78 -10.90 19.37
C SER A 179 4.59 -11.50 18.65
N GLY A 180 4.06 -10.83 17.61
CA GLY A 180 2.93 -11.32 16.83
C GLY A 180 3.25 -12.65 16.15
N GLN A 181 2.42 -13.67 16.41
CA GLN A 181 2.54 -15.00 15.80
C GLN A 181 1.30 -15.26 14.94
N PHE A 182 1.32 -14.75 13.70
CA PHE A 182 0.20 -14.87 12.76
C PHE A 182 0.59 -15.56 11.45
N GLY A 183 1.68 -16.32 11.48
CA GLY A 183 2.17 -17.09 10.34
C GLY A 183 3.28 -18.05 10.71
N ARG A 184 3.69 -18.85 9.74
CA ARG A 184 4.77 -19.84 9.86
C ARG A 184 5.74 -19.72 8.70
N GLU A 185 7.02 -19.95 8.97
CA GLU A 185 8.04 -19.97 7.92
C GLU A 185 7.80 -21.16 6.97
N ARG A 186 7.95 -20.91 5.66
CA ARG A 186 7.80 -21.91 4.60
C ARG A 186 9.16 -22.52 4.30
N LYS A 187 9.29 -23.84 4.55
CA LYS A 187 10.55 -24.60 4.45
C LYS A 187 11.29 -24.47 3.11
N ASP A 188 10.55 -24.31 2.02
CA ASP A 188 11.09 -24.19 0.65
C ASP A 188 10.79 -22.82 0.03
N SER A 189 10.59 -21.79 0.85
CA SER A 189 10.37 -20.43 0.36
C SER A 189 11.54 -19.93 -0.48
N LYS A 190 11.22 -19.31 -1.61
CA LYS A 190 12.17 -18.59 -2.45
C LYS A 190 11.54 -17.29 -2.89
N SER A 191 12.17 -16.19 -2.50
CA SER A 191 11.90 -14.88 -3.10
C SER A 191 12.30 -14.92 -4.57
N SER A 192 11.43 -14.38 -5.42
CA SER A 192 11.62 -14.31 -6.86
C SER A 192 11.09 -12.96 -7.35
N LEU A 193 11.99 -12.13 -7.85
CA LEU A 193 11.65 -10.80 -8.33
C LEU A 193 11.61 -10.77 -9.85
N THR A 194 10.49 -10.31 -10.39
CA THR A 194 10.37 -9.92 -11.81
C THR A 194 10.55 -8.42 -11.92
N ILE A 195 11.58 -7.99 -12.65
CA ILE A 195 11.97 -6.58 -12.76
C ILE A 195 11.32 -5.94 -13.98
N VAL A 196 10.78 -4.74 -13.79
CA VAL A 196 10.17 -3.91 -14.82
C VAL A 196 10.72 -2.49 -14.67
N ARG A 197 11.05 -1.84 -15.78
CA ARG A 197 11.47 -0.43 -15.78
C ARG A 197 10.35 0.43 -16.35
N VAL A 198 9.99 1.47 -15.60
CA VAL A 198 8.91 2.40 -15.94
C VAL A 198 9.48 3.80 -16.07
N THR A 199 9.12 4.52 -17.14
CA THR A 199 9.47 5.94 -17.29
C THR A 199 8.58 6.80 -16.38
N LYS A 200 8.99 8.03 -16.03
CA LYS A 200 8.11 8.96 -15.31
C LYS A 200 6.80 9.29 -16.05
N GLY A 201 6.78 9.13 -17.38
CA GLY A 201 5.57 9.24 -18.20
C GLY A 201 4.66 8.01 -18.15
N GLY A 202 5.01 6.96 -17.39
CA GLY A 202 4.21 5.74 -17.21
C GLY A 202 4.41 4.66 -18.27
N ASN A 203 5.38 4.80 -19.18
CA ASN A 203 5.65 3.81 -20.24
C ASN A 203 6.58 2.68 -19.76
N PHE A 204 6.36 1.46 -20.26
CA PHE A 204 7.09 0.26 -19.87
C PHE A 204 8.30 -0.07 -20.77
N SER A 205 9.34 -0.61 -20.15
CA SER A 205 10.24 -1.60 -20.77
C SER A 205 10.37 -2.80 -19.82
N ILE A 206 9.98 -3.98 -20.28
CA ILE A 206 10.11 -5.23 -19.51
C ILE A 206 11.43 -5.87 -19.94
N GLU A 207 12.42 -5.88 -19.06
CA GLU A 207 13.56 -6.78 -19.18
C GLU A 207 13.19 -8.04 -18.39
N ASN A 208 12.92 -9.15 -19.08
CA ASN A 208 12.68 -10.45 -18.43
C ASN A 208 13.98 -10.97 -17.78
N GLY A 209 14.35 -10.38 -16.64
CA GLY A 209 15.47 -10.79 -15.80
C GLY A 209 14.94 -11.28 -14.46
N THR A 210 14.60 -12.56 -14.38
CA THR A 210 14.25 -13.19 -13.10
C THR A 210 15.52 -13.23 -12.24
N THR A 211 15.59 -12.38 -11.21
CA THR A 211 16.71 -12.43 -10.26
C THR A 211 16.22 -13.19 -9.02
N CYS A 212 16.65 -14.44 -8.87
CA CYS A 212 16.39 -15.22 -7.66
C CYS A 212 17.31 -14.71 -6.55
N VAL A 213 16.78 -13.90 -5.63
CA VAL A 213 17.56 -13.42 -4.48
C VAL A 213 17.48 -14.49 -3.39
N LEU A 214 18.54 -15.29 -3.26
CA LEU A 214 18.74 -16.18 -2.13
C LEU A 214 18.98 -15.33 -0.87
N SER A 215 17.92 -14.95 -0.17
CA SER A 215 18.03 -14.19 1.08
C SER A 215 18.53 -15.08 2.22
N LYS A 216 19.86 -15.09 2.44
CA LYS A 216 20.39 -15.28 3.79
C LYS A 216 20.46 -13.89 4.45
N GLN A 217 19.40 -13.49 5.13
CA GLN A 217 19.40 -12.25 5.90
C GLN A 217 20.28 -12.41 7.16
N PRO A 218 21.18 -11.47 7.47
CA PRO A 218 21.80 -11.40 8.79
C PRO A 218 20.81 -10.84 9.81
N SER A 219 20.66 -11.55 10.93
CA SER A 219 19.95 -11.11 12.13
C SER A 219 20.47 -9.74 12.60
N MET A 220 19.58 -8.73 12.66
CA MET A 220 19.87 -7.38 13.12
C MET A 220 19.35 -7.21 14.56
N GLU A 221 20.14 -7.65 15.53
CA GLU A 221 19.96 -7.29 16.95
C GLU A 221 20.60 -5.93 17.29
N SER A 222 21.15 -5.20 16.30
CA SER A 222 21.95 -4.00 16.51
C SER A 222 21.34 -2.74 15.91
N LEU A 223 20.10 -2.39 16.29
CA LEU A 223 19.56 -1.03 16.11
C LEU A 223 18.69 -0.63 17.33
N LEU A 224 19.21 -0.87 18.53
CA LEU A 224 18.75 -0.19 19.74
C LEU A 224 19.68 1.00 19.96
N ASN A 225 19.28 2.19 19.50
CA ASN A 225 19.60 3.52 20.06
C ASN A 225 19.45 4.58 18.97
N GLY A 226 18.50 5.49 19.17
CA GLY A 226 18.33 6.66 18.31
C GLY A 226 17.06 7.39 18.69
N GLY A 227 17.17 8.32 19.63
CA GLY A 227 16.05 9.12 20.10
C GLY A 227 15.69 10.25 19.15
N ASN A 228 14.43 10.68 19.32
CA ASN A 228 13.91 12.04 19.27
C ASN A 228 14.07 12.86 17.98
N ASP A 229 12.93 13.25 17.37
CA ASP A 229 12.66 14.65 17.03
C ASP A 229 11.16 14.88 16.76
N GLY A 230 10.48 15.57 17.68
CA GLY A 230 9.03 15.82 17.66
C GLY A 230 8.54 16.87 16.65
N LYS A 231 9.22 17.04 15.50
CA LYS A 231 8.81 18.01 14.47
C LYS A 231 7.80 17.43 13.47
N ASP A 232 7.82 16.12 13.23
CA ASP A 232 6.98 15.50 12.18
C ASP A 232 5.50 15.37 12.61
N VAL A 233 5.25 15.18 13.92
CA VAL A 233 3.90 15.04 14.49
C VAL A 233 3.01 16.25 14.20
N ASN A 234 3.59 17.44 14.09
CA ASN A 234 2.83 18.68 13.91
C ASN A 234 2.39 18.92 12.46
N ILE A 235 3.07 18.30 11.48
CA ILE A 235 2.69 18.38 10.06
C ILE A 235 1.49 17.44 9.82
N LEU A 236 1.55 16.22 10.35
CA LEU A 236 0.49 15.22 10.17
C LEU A 236 -0.83 15.65 10.81
N LYS A 237 -0.83 16.15 12.07
CA LYS A 237 -2.06 16.69 12.69
C LYS A 237 -2.71 17.80 11.87
N LYS A 238 -1.90 18.70 11.30
CA LYS A 238 -2.40 19.80 10.49
C LYS A 238 -2.99 19.33 9.16
N VAL A 239 -2.58 18.16 8.68
CA VAL A 239 -3.09 17.51 7.47
C VAL A 239 -4.35 16.69 7.77
N GLU A 240 -4.39 15.93 8.87
CA GLU A 240 -5.61 15.25 9.35
C GLU A 240 -6.76 16.23 9.57
N GLU A 241 -6.48 17.40 10.17
CA GLU A 241 -7.47 18.48 10.32
C GLU A 241 -8.02 18.97 8.98
N LYS A 242 -7.23 18.97 7.90
CA LYS A 242 -7.74 19.32 6.56
C LYS A 242 -8.62 18.22 5.98
N LEU A 243 -8.26 16.95 6.16
CA LEU A 243 -9.06 15.81 5.69
C LEU A 243 -10.42 15.74 6.42
N SER A 244 -10.44 15.97 7.74
CA SER A 244 -11.69 16.04 8.51
C SER A 244 -12.63 17.17 8.08
N LYS A 245 -12.10 18.27 7.53
CA LYS A 245 -12.90 19.38 7.00
C LYS A 245 -13.48 19.07 5.63
N LEU A 246 -12.72 18.39 4.77
CA LEU A 246 -13.21 17.95 3.45
C LEU A 246 -14.34 16.91 3.57
N GLY A 247 -14.36 16.09 4.63
CA GLY A 247 -15.45 15.14 4.89
C GLY A 247 -16.77 15.78 5.35
N ASN A 248 -16.77 17.02 5.84
CA ASN A 248 -17.95 17.67 6.43
C ASN A 248 -18.67 18.66 5.51
N ASP A 249 -18.10 19.04 4.37
CA ASP A 249 -18.71 20.04 3.46
C ASP A 249 -19.75 19.48 2.48
N ASN A 250 -20.19 18.22 2.65
CA ASN A 250 -21.24 17.60 1.83
C ASN A 250 -22.65 17.64 2.47
N ASN A 251 -22.94 18.61 3.33
CA ASN A 251 -24.27 18.80 3.90
C ASN A 251 -24.77 20.25 3.71
N SER A 252 -24.94 20.64 2.44
CA SER A 252 -25.80 21.78 2.09
C SER A 252 -26.14 21.72 0.61
N ASP A 253 -27.36 21.30 0.30
CA ASP A 253 -28.34 22.20 -0.33
C ASP A 253 -29.55 21.40 -0.77
N ASP A 254 -30.50 21.27 0.17
CA ASP A 254 -31.92 21.14 -0.13
C ASP A 254 -32.35 22.36 -0.97
N ARG A 255 -32.35 22.21 -2.29
CA ARG A 255 -33.11 23.09 -3.19
C ARG A 255 -34.04 22.25 -4.03
N SER A 256 -35.19 21.98 -3.40
CA SER A 256 -36.44 21.64 -4.04
C SER A 256 -36.82 22.73 -5.06
N ASN A 257 -36.50 22.53 -6.33
CA ASN A 257 -37.19 23.19 -7.43
C ASN A 257 -38.04 22.15 -8.14
N SER A 258 -39.24 21.98 -7.58
CA SER A 258 -40.40 21.44 -8.28
C SER A 258 -40.87 22.47 -9.30
N ASP A 259 -40.63 22.22 -10.58
CA ASP A 259 -41.48 22.75 -11.63
C ASP A 259 -41.79 21.59 -12.57
N GLU A 260 -42.94 20.98 -12.29
CA GLU A 260 -43.67 20.15 -13.23
C GLU A 260 -43.99 21.01 -14.44
N ASP A 261 -43.47 20.67 -15.62
CA ASP A 261 -44.16 21.05 -16.84
C ASP A 261 -44.47 19.83 -17.69
N ASN A 262 -45.76 19.60 -17.76
CA ASN A 262 -46.43 18.44 -18.25
C ASN A 262 -46.53 18.51 -19.78
N ASN A 263 -46.17 17.40 -20.40
CA ASN A 263 -46.89 16.80 -21.52
C ASN A 263 -46.85 17.44 -22.93
N ARG A 264 -46.49 16.54 -23.86
CA ARG A 264 -46.98 16.37 -25.24
C ARG A 264 -46.38 17.25 -26.33
N ARG A 265 -45.49 16.61 -27.11
CA ARG A 265 -45.50 16.56 -28.59
C ARG A 265 -44.65 15.34 -29.00
N LYS A 266 -45.28 14.20 -29.24
CA LYS A 266 -45.70 13.68 -30.55
C LYS A 266 -44.54 13.40 -31.52
N ASP A 267 -44.42 12.09 -31.76
CA ASP A 267 -44.22 11.43 -33.05
C ASP A 267 -42.91 11.66 -33.78
N GLY A 268 -42.10 10.61 -33.84
CA GLY A 268 -40.93 10.54 -34.72
C GLY A 268 -40.07 9.30 -34.56
N ILE A 269 -40.67 8.11 -34.36
CA ILE A 269 -39.93 6.86 -34.58
C ILE A 269 -39.81 6.68 -36.08
N ILE A 270 -38.65 6.97 -36.64
CA ILE A 270 -38.22 6.49 -37.95
C ILE A 270 -36.93 5.70 -37.71
N CYS A 271 -37.09 4.42 -37.39
CA CYS A 271 -36.06 3.40 -37.55
C CYS A 271 -36.21 2.82 -38.96
N SER A 272 -35.24 3.08 -39.84
CA SER A 272 -34.89 2.39 -41.11
C SER A 272 -33.88 3.33 -41.78
N ILE A 273 -32.57 3.03 -41.90
CA ILE A 273 -31.89 1.96 -42.64
C ILE A 273 -30.55 1.69 -41.94
#